data_AF-A0A2D1UXL5-F1
#
_entry.id   AF-A0A2D1UXL5-F1
#
_cell.length_a   1.000
_cell.length_b   1.000
_cell.length_c   1.000
_cell.angle_alpha   90.00
_cell.angle_beta   90.00
_cell.angle_gamma   90.00
#
_symmetry.space_group_name_H-M   'P 1'
#
loop_
_entity.id
_entity.type
_entity.pdbx_description
1 polymer ?
#
loop_
_entity_poly.entity_id
_entity_poly.type
_entity_poly.pdbx_seq_one_letter_code
_entity_poly.pdbx_strand_id
1 'polypeptide(L)' 'ATQLFKVLEKYRPESQLQKRQRLKALAEAKAAKKEEPPSKRPNTIRAGTNTVTKLIEQKKAQLVVIAHDVDPIE' A
#
# COMPACT_ATOMS: atom_id res chain seq x y z
N ALA A 1 21.85 3.30 0.18
CA ALA A 1 20.50 2.92 0.71
C ALA A 1 19.55 4.12 0.88
N THR A 2 20.01 5.28 1.35
CA THR A 2 19.17 6.43 1.73
C THR A 2 18.26 6.96 0.61
N GLN A 3 18.71 6.99 -0.64
CA GLN A 3 17.90 7.43 -1.78
C GLN A 3 16.69 6.52 -2.02
N LEU A 4 16.85 5.20 -1.85
CA LEU A 4 15.77 4.24 -1.99
C LEU A 4 14.70 4.47 -0.92
N PHE A 5 15.12 4.63 0.35
CA PHE A 5 14.19 4.89 1.44
C PHE A 5 13.41 6.20 1.27
N LYS A 6 14.03 7.26 0.73
CA LYS A 6 13.33 8.52 0.41
C LYS A 6 12.22 8.33 -0.61
N VAL A 7 12.43 7.50 -1.63
CA VAL A 7 11.39 7.18 -2.62
C VAL A 7 10.27 6.37 -1.96
N LEU A 8 10.61 5.38 -1.14
CA LEU A 8 9.62 4.54 -0.47
C LEU A 8 8.75 5.33 0.53
N GLU A 9 9.30 6.32 1.20
CA GLU A 9 8.57 7.14 2.18
C GLU A 9 7.35 7.84 1.56
N LYS A 10 7.45 8.28 0.30
CA LYS A 10 6.34 8.88 -0.45
C LYS A 10 5.18 7.92 -0.73
N TYR A 11 5.46 6.61 -0.83
CA TYR A 11 4.48 5.57 -1.18
C TYR A 11 4.06 4.71 0.01
N ARG A 12 4.26 5.22 1.23
CA ARG A 12 3.92 4.51 2.47
C ARG A 12 2.40 4.26 2.55
N PRO A 13 1.97 3.06 2.97
CA PRO A 13 0.55 2.77 3.15
C PRO A 13 -0.08 3.61 4.28
N GLU A 14 -1.41 3.72 4.24
CA GLU A 14 -2.18 4.48 5.25
C GLU A 14 -1.98 3.92 6.67
N SER A 15 -1.88 4.80 7.66
CA SER A 15 -1.87 4.40 9.07
C SER A 15 -3.27 3.97 9.52
N GLN A 16 -3.37 3.23 10.63
CA GLN A 16 -4.68 2.81 11.15
C GLN A 16 -5.59 4.01 11.48
N LEU A 17 -5.02 5.12 11.97
CA LEU A 17 -5.76 6.35 12.25
C LEU A 17 -6.30 7.00 10.98
N GLN A 18 -5.45 7.11 9.95
CA GLN A 18 -5.84 7.65 8.64
C GLN A 18 -6.91 6.78 7.98
N LYS A 19 -6.78 5.44 8.09
CA LYS A 19 -7.78 4.49 7.59
C LYS A 19 -9.13 4.69 8.27
N ARG A 20 -9.15 4.87 9.59
CA ARG A 20 -10.39 5.16 10.35
C ARG A 20 -11.02 6.47 9.90
N GLN A 21 -10.23 7.53 9.74
CA GLN A 21 -10.72 8.83 9.26
C GLN A 21 -11.28 8.74 7.84
N ARG A 22 -10.58 8.05 6.93
CA ARG A 22 -11.05 7.82 5.55
C ARG A 22 -12.39 7.08 5.53
N LEU A 23 -12.54 6.03 6.33
CA LEU A 23 -13.78 5.27 6.39
C LEU A 23 -14.95 6.09 6.97
N LYS A 24 -14.69 6.96 7.96
CA LYS A 24 -15.70 7.88 8.49
C LYS A 24 -16.15 8.89 7.44
N ALA A 25 -15.21 9.56 6.76
CA ALA A 25 -15.51 10.53 5.72
C ALA A 25 -16.30 9.90 4.56
N LEU A 26 -15.97 8.66 4.17
CA LEU A 26 -16.66 7.90 3.12
C LEU A 26 -18.09 7.52 3.58
N ALA A 27 -18.26 7.14 4.85
CA ALA A 27 -19.58 6.87 5.42
C ALA A 27 -20.46 8.14 5.44
N GLU A 28 -19.90 9.28 5.84
CA GLU A 28 -20.58 10.58 5.83
C GLU A 28 -20.95 11.03 4.41
N ALA A 29 -20.04 10.89 3.45
CA ALA A 29 -20.27 11.23 2.05
C ALA A 29 -21.36 10.36 1.40
N LYS A 30 -21.37 9.06 1.71
CA LYS A 30 -22.40 8.12 1.26
C LYS A 30 -23.76 8.41 1.88
N ALA A 31 -23.81 8.79 3.17
CA ALA A 31 -25.03 9.22 3.83
C ALA A 31 -25.60 10.51 3.20
N ALA A 32 -24.72 11.41 2.74
CA ALA A 32 -25.08 12.64 2.04
C ALA A 32 -25.48 12.45 0.55
N LYS A 33 -25.60 11.21 0.06
CA LYS A 33 -26.01 10.84 -1.32
C LYS A 33 -25.24 11.54 -2.46
N LYS A 34 -24.00 11.97 -2.22
CA LYS A 34 -23.11 12.38 -3.32
C LYS A 34 -22.54 11.10 -3.96
N GLU A 35 -22.90 10.85 -5.22
CA GLU A 35 -22.35 9.74 -5.99
C GLU A 35 -20.82 9.82 -6.00
N GLU A 36 -20.18 8.86 -5.33
CA GLU A 36 -18.73 8.84 -5.25
C GLU A 36 -18.14 8.36 -6.58
N PRO A 37 -17.25 9.14 -7.22
CA PRO A 37 -16.48 8.64 -8.35
C PRO A 37 -15.65 7.43 -7.90
N PRO A 38 -15.33 6.48 -8.80
CA PRO A 38 -14.56 5.30 -8.45
C PRO A 38 -13.25 5.71 -7.78
N SER A 39 -13.11 5.36 -6.50
CA SER A 39 -11.94 5.72 -5.71
C SER A 39 -10.70 5.11 -6.35
N LYS A 40 -9.90 5.95 -7.02
CA LYS A 40 -8.60 5.56 -7.57
C LYS A 40 -7.72 5.16 -6.40
N ARG A 41 -7.48 3.86 -6.25
CA ARG A 41 -6.62 3.34 -5.18
C ARG A 41 -5.23 3.93 -5.34
N PRO A 42 -4.67 4.58 -4.30
CA PRO A 42 -3.35 5.18 -4.39
C PRO A 42 -2.28 4.09 -4.57
N ASN A 43 -1.28 4.40 -5.39
CA ASN A 43 -0.09 3.57 -5.52
C ASN A 43 0.62 3.56 -4.17
N THR A 44 0.74 2.38 -3.59
CA THR A 44 1.27 2.16 -2.24
C THR A 44 2.20 0.95 -2.28
N ILE A 45 3.20 0.95 -1.42
CA ILE A 45 4.12 -0.18 -1.28
C ILE A 45 3.30 -1.42 -0.85
N ARG A 46 3.58 -2.54 -1.49
CA ARG A 46 3.02 -3.85 -1.15
C ARG A 46 4.04 -4.58 -0.28
N ALA A 47 3.58 -5.11 0.85
CA ALA A 47 4.41 -5.81 1.83
C ALA A 47 3.86 -7.23 2.08
N GLY A 48 4.73 -8.10 2.59
CA GLY A 48 4.44 -9.51 2.86
C GLY A 48 4.86 -10.43 1.72
N THR A 49 5.54 -11.53 2.08
CA THR A 49 6.12 -12.51 1.15
C THR A 49 5.11 -13.00 0.12
N ASN A 50 3.94 -13.47 0.55
CA ASN A 50 2.88 -13.98 -0.33
C ASN A 50 2.34 -12.96 -1.36
N THR A 51 2.28 -11.68 -0.98
CA THR A 51 1.81 -10.64 -1.90
C THR A 51 2.91 -10.28 -2.89
N VAL A 52 4.15 -10.22 -2.42
CA VAL A 52 5.32 -9.91 -3.24
C VAL A 52 5.55 -11.01 -4.29
N THR A 53 5.53 -12.29 -3.90
CA THR A 53 5.68 -13.43 -4.83
C THR A 53 4.61 -13.42 -5.91
N LYS A 54 3.34 -13.26 -5.54
CA LYS A 54 2.23 -13.14 -6.50
C LYS A 54 2.41 -12.00 -7.50
N LEU A 55 2.94 -10.85 -7.06
CA LEU A 55 3.17 -9.69 -7.94
C LEU A 55 4.37 -9.89 -8.87
N ILE A 56 5.37 -10.65 -8.43
CA ILE A 56 6.52 -11.07 -9.25
C ILE A 56 6.03 -12.03 -10.34
N GLU A 57 5.27 -13.06 -9.98
CA GLU A 57 4.70 -14.04 -10.92
C GLU A 57 3.82 -13.36 -11.98
N GLN A 58 3.03 -12.38 -11.57
CA GLN A 58 2.20 -11.59 -12.48
C GLN A 58 2.98 -10.57 -13.31
N LYS A 59 4.31 -10.45 -13.13
CA LYS A 59 5.18 -9.45 -13.77
C LYS A 59 4.70 -8.00 -13.57
N LYS A 60 4.06 -7.73 -12.43
CA LYS A 60 3.57 -6.39 -12.05
C LYS A 60 4.54 -5.66 -11.12
N ALA A 61 5.45 -6.38 -10.48
CA ALA A 61 6.49 -5.79 -9.64
C ALA A 61 7.57 -5.14 -10.51
N GLN A 62 7.83 -3.85 -10.27
CA GLN A 62 8.91 -3.12 -10.94
C GLN A 62 10.24 -3.19 -10.16
N LEU A 63 10.16 -3.18 -8.83
CA LEU A 63 11.29 -3.24 -7.92
C LEU A 63 10.89 -4.06 -6.69
N VAL A 64 11.78 -4.96 -6.25
CA VAL A 64 11.60 -5.77 -5.04
C VAL A 64 12.77 -5.49 -4.11
N VAL A 65 12.46 -5.26 -2.83
CA VAL A 65 13.45 -5.02 -1.77
C VAL A 65 13.32 -6.17 -0.77
N ILE A 66 14.40 -6.92 -0.59
CA ILE A 66 14.46 -8.09 0.30
C ILE A 66 15.36 -7.71 1.48
N ALA A 67 14.90 -7.97 2.69
CA ALA A 67 15.70 -7.78 3.89
C ALA A 67 16.80 -8.85 3.93
N HIS A 68 17.98 -8.47 4.42
CA HIS A 68 19.16 -9.35 4.43
C HIS A 68 19.23 -10.24 5.68
N ASP A 69 18.42 -9.93 6.69
CA ASP A 69 18.41 -10.48 8.04
C ASP A 69 17.11 -11.24 8.34
N VAL A 70 16.50 -11.85 7.32
CA VAL A 70 15.30 -12.67 7.48
C VAL A 70 15.69 -14.02 8.10
N ASP A 71 15.04 -14.37 9.20
CA ASP A 71 15.15 -15.65 9.88
C ASP A 71 13.74 -16.28 10.00
N PRO A 72 13.51 -17.50 9.50
CA PRO A 72 14.40 -18.36 8.70
C PRO A 72 14.67 -17.80 7.28
N ILE A 73 15.78 -18.24 6.66
CA ILE A 73 16.22 -17.79 5.33
C ILE A 73 15.51 -18.48 4.14
N GLU A 74 14.59 -19.39 4.45
CA GLU A 74 13.80 -20.21 3.51
C GLU A 74 12.66 -19.40 2.85
#